data_AF-A0A258GPK3-F1
#
_entry.id   AF-A0A258GPK3-F1
#
_cell.length_a   1.000
_cell.length_b   1.000
_cell.length_c   1.000
_cell.angle_alpha   90.00
_cell.angle_beta   90.00
_cell.angle_gamma   90.00
#
_symmetry.space_group_name_H-M   'P 1'
#
loop_
_entity.id
_entity.type
_entity.pdbx_description
1 polymer ?
#
loop_
_entity_poly.entity_id
_entity_poly.type
_entity_poly.pdbx_seq_one_letter_code
_entity_poly.pdbx_strand_id
1 'polypeptide(L)'
;MAAPASARDYGQQGTVWSVIEPDLLEQIQARLTHLEKTGETAKLNEELKRRTIARVNRPEPVAGISAAAAARSWRFDPTISVERDIADDKGRVIVAAGTRVNPLDTVPLRVPLVFLDGDDPEQLAWATRRYAST
;
A
#
# COMPACT_ATOMS: atom_id res chain seq x y z
N MET A 1 -49.30 -62.07 -1.81
CA MET A 1 -48.67 -61.84 -3.14
C MET A 1 -48.63 -60.34 -3.37
N ALA A 2 -47.44 -59.75 -3.47
CA ALA A 2 -47.27 -58.32 -3.73
C ALA A 2 -47.16 -58.08 -5.24
N ALA A 3 -47.90 -57.09 -5.76
CA ALA A 3 -47.85 -56.72 -7.18
C ALA A 3 -46.54 -55.97 -7.50
N PRO A 4 -45.94 -56.17 -8.69
CA PRO A 4 -44.70 -55.49 -9.05
C PRO A 4 -44.98 -54.00 -9.31
N ALA A 5 -44.16 -53.13 -8.73
CA ALA A 5 -44.15 -51.71 -9.07
C ALA A 5 -43.45 -51.53 -10.42
N SER A 6 -44.12 -50.87 -11.37
CA SER A 6 -43.54 -50.50 -12.67
C SER A 6 -43.05 -49.06 -12.60
N ALA A 7 -41.73 -48.86 -12.68
CA ALA A 7 -41.12 -47.55 -12.87
C ALA A 7 -41.03 -47.27 -14.38
N ARG A 8 -41.65 -46.16 -14.83
CA ARG A 8 -41.48 -45.65 -16.19
C ARG A 8 -40.43 -44.54 -16.19
N ASP A 9 -39.37 -44.73 -16.96
CA ASP A 9 -38.42 -43.68 -17.30
C ASP A 9 -39.01 -42.84 -18.44
N TYR A 10 -39.25 -41.56 -18.17
CA TYR A 10 -39.84 -40.63 -19.12
C TYR A 10 -38.83 -39.93 -20.03
N GLY A 11 -37.54 -40.32 -19.96
CA GLY A 11 -36.47 -39.73 -20.75
C GLY A 11 -36.19 -38.27 -20.40
N GLN A 12 -35.03 -37.79 -20.84
CA GLN A 12 -34.60 -36.42 -20.60
C GLN A 12 -35.25 -35.50 -21.66
N GLN A 13 -36.16 -34.60 -21.25
CA GLN A 13 -36.73 -33.59 -22.14
C GLN A 13 -35.84 -32.34 -22.19
N GLY A 14 -35.06 -32.20 -23.25
CA GLY A 14 -34.35 -30.97 -23.62
C GLY A 14 -32.87 -31.16 -23.92
N THR A 15 -32.37 -30.43 -24.92
CA THR A 15 -30.94 -30.31 -25.21
C THR A 15 -30.24 -29.65 -24.02
N VAL A 16 -29.30 -30.35 -23.39
CA VAL A 16 -28.45 -29.74 -22.36
C VAL A 16 -27.28 -29.08 -23.10
N TRP A 17 -27.31 -27.76 -23.26
CA TRP A 17 -26.17 -27.02 -23.79
C TRP A 17 -25.10 -26.94 -22.70
N SER A 18 -23.89 -27.41 -23.00
CA SER A 18 -22.73 -27.18 -22.12
C SER A 18 -22.54 -25.67 -21.95
N VAL A 19 -22.42 -25.21 -20.71
CA VAL A 19 -21.99 -23.83 -20.43
C VAL A 19 -20.51 -23.76 -20.81
N ILE A 20 -20.22 -23.34 -22.04
CA ILE A 20 -18.86 -23.05 -22.49
C ILE A 20 -18.56 -21.65 -21.99
N GLU A 21 -18.13 -21.52 -20.74
CA GLU A 21 -17.59 -20.25 -20.26
C GLU A 21 -16.42 -19.86 -21.18
N PRO A 22 -16.42 -18.64 -21.76
CA PRO A 22 -15.30 -18.18 -22.56
C PRO A 22 -14.02 -18.23 -21.74
N ASP A 23 -12.91 -18.57 -22.39
CA ASP A 23 -11.61 -18.67 -21.74
C ASP A 23 -11.31 -17.37 -20.98
N LEU A 24 -10.94 -17.49 -19.71
CA LEU A 24 -10.72 -16.34 -18.83
C LEU A 24 -9.64 -15.41 -19.39
N LEU A 25 -8.60 -15.95 -20.02
CA LEU A 25 -7.54 -15.18 -20.63
C LEU A 25 -8.02 -14.42 -21.86
N GLU A 26 -8.84 -15.04 -22.71
CA GLU A 26 -9.48 -14.36 -23.85
C GLU A 26 -10.39 -13.21 -23.39
N GLN A 27 -11.15 -13.42 -22.31
CA GLN A 27 -12.02 -12.39 -21.73
C GLN A 27 -11.21 -11.23 -21.13
N ILE A 28 -10.10 -11.52 -20.43
CA ILE A 28 -9.16 -10.51 -19.93
C ILE A 28 -8.57 -9.72 -21.11
N GLN A 29 -8.13 -10.41 -22.17
CA GLN A 29 -7.52 -9.78 -23.34
C GLN A 29 -8.51 -8.86 -24.08
N ALA A 30 -9.73 -9.34 -24.34
CA ALA A 30 -10.78 -8.56 -25.00
C ALA A 30 -11.10 -7.27 -24.20
N ARG A 31 -11.13 -7.38 -22.87
CA ARG A 31 -11.33 -6.23 -21.98
C ARG A 31 -10.16 -5.24 -22.06
N LEU A 32 -8.92 -5.70 -22.00
CA LEU A 32 -7.74 -4.83 -22.10
C LEU A 32 -7.68 -4.10 -23.46
N THR A 33 -7.92 -4.81 -24.57
CA THR A 33 -7.95 -4.20 -25.90
C THR A 33 -9.10 -3.18 -26.05
N HIS A 34 -10.24 -3.42 -25.42
CA HIS A 34 -11.34 -2.45 -25.40
C HIS A 34 -10.96 -1.17 -24.63
N LEU A 35 -10.32 -1.31 -23.45
CA LEU A 35 -9.85 -0.17 -22.66
C LEU A 35 -8.78 0.66 -23.39
N GLU A 36 -7.92 0.00 -24.18
CA GLU A 36 -6.95 0.68 -25.03
C GLU A 36 -7.62 1.44 -26.18
N LYS A 37 -8.53 0.79 -26.92
CA LYS A 37 -9.23 1.39 -28.07
C LYS A 37 -10.11 2.59 -27.68
N THR A 38 -10.70 2.55 -26.48
CA THR A 38 -11.54 3.63 -25.94
C THR A 38 -10.72 4.76 -25.29
N GLY A 39 -9.40 4.58 -25.15
CA GLY A 39 -8.52 5.50 -24.44
C GLY A 39 -8.73 5.52 -22.93
N GLU A 40 -9.54 4.62 -22.37
CA GLU A 40 -9.77 4.51 -20.93
C GLU A 40 -8.49 4.17 -20.16
N THR A 41 -7.60 3.36 -20.74
CA THR A 41 -6.27 3.07 -20.16
C THR A 41 -5.46 4.36 -19.96
N ALA A 42 -5.46 5.25 -20.96
CA ALA A 42 -4.73 6.52 -20.87
C ALA A 42 -5.34 7.44 -19.80
N LYS A 43 -6.67 7.49 -19.71
CA LYS A 43 -7.37 8.26 -18.65
C LYS A 43 -7.06 7.72 -17.25
N LEU A 44 -7.04 6.40 -17.08
CA LEU A 44 -6.71 5.77 -15.79
C LEU A 44 -5.26 6.08 -15.37
N ASN A 45 -4.32 6.01 -16.32
CA ASN A 45 -2.92 6.33 -16.06
C ASN A 45 -2.73 7.79 -15.66
N GLU A 46 -3.36 8.73 -16.37
CA GLU A 46 -3.31 10.15 -16.00
C GLU A 46 -3.96 10.42 -14.63
N GLU A 47 -5.07 9.74 -14.31
CA GLU A 47 -5.70 9.86 -13.00
C GLU A 47 -4.80 9.32 -11.88
N LEU A 48 -4.16 8.17 -12.09
CA LEU A 48 -3.19 7.59 -11.15
C LEU A 48 -2.00 8.54 -10.95
N LYS A 49 -1.46 9.11 -12.03
CA LYS A 49 -0.39 10.09 -11.98
C LYS A 49 -0.81 11.33 -11.19
N ARG A 50 -1.96 11.91 -11.51
CA ARG A 50 -2.53 13.09 -10.82
C ARG A 50 -2.67 12.84 -9.31
N ARG A 51 -3.26 11.71 -8.93
CA ARG A 51 -3.41 11.31 -7.52
C ARG A 51 -2.07 11.12 -6.82
N THR A 52 -1.11 10.49 -7.49
CA THR A 52 0.23 10.25 -6.94
C THR A 52 0.93 11.57 -6.68
N ILE A 53 0.91 12.49 -7.65
CA ILE A 53 1.50 13.84 -7.49
C ILE A 53 0.81 14.58 -6.33
N ALA A 54 -0.52 14.56 -6.28
CA ALA A 54 -1.27 15.20 -5.20
C ALA A 54 -0.88 14.64 -3.83
N ARG A 55 -0.75 13.31 -3.70
CA ARG A 55 -0.37 12.64 -2.46
C ARG A 55 1.07 12.89 -2.05
N VAL A 56 2.00 12.97 -3.00
CA VAL A 56 3.39 13.32 -2.74
C VAL A 56 3.51 14.77 -2.26
N ASN A 57 2.78 15.69 -2.90
CA ASN A 57 2.78 17.11 -2.50
C ASN A 57 2.03 17.35 -1.18
N ARG A 58 1.03 16.53 -0.88
CA ARG A 58 0.17 16.60 0.32
C ARG A 58 0.05 15.21 0.96
N PRO A 59 1.10 14.75 1.66
CA PRO A 59 1.04 13.48 2.38
C PRO A 59 0.00 13.54 3.51
N GLU A 60 -0.50 12.39 3.94
CA GLU A 60 -1.33 12.33 5.14
C GLU A 60 -0.52 12.79 6.36
N PRO A 61 -1.08 13.66 7.21
CA PRO A 61 -0.45 14.02 8.47
C PRO A 61 -0.22 12.79 9.34
N VAL A 62 0.89 12.78 10.08
CA VAL A 62 1.20 11.70 11.02
C VAL A 62 0.16 11.75 12.15
N ALA A 63 -0.57 10.65 12.33
CA ALA A 63 -1.59 10.56 13.36
C ALA A 63 -1.01 10.85 14.76
N GLY A 64 -1.69 11.70 15.52
CA GLY A 64 -1.27 12.09 16.87
C GLY A 64 -0.26 13.24 16.93
N ILE A 65 0.24 13.74 15.81
CA ILE A 65 1.02 14.98 15.75
C ILE A 65 0.05 16.14 15.53
N SER A 66 -0.01 17.06 16.49
CA SER A 66 -0.78 18.30 16.42
C SER A 66 0.02 19.45 17.05
N ALA A 67 -0.49 20.68 16.92
CA ALA A 67 0.10 21.84 17.59
C ALA A 67 0.29 21.57 19.09
N ALA A 68 1.51 21.80 19.57
CA ALA A 68 1.85 21.57 20.97
C ALA A 68 1.33 22.73 21.84
N ALA A 69 0.58 22.42 22.90
CA ALA A 69 0.09 23.43 23.84
C ALA A 69 1.19 23.97 24.78
N ALA A 70 2.27 23.21 24.97
CA ALA A 70 3.42 23.58 25.80
C ALA A 70 4.70 22.94 25.28
N ALA A 71 5.83 23.61 25.48
CA ALA A 71 7.14 23.08 25.15
C ALA A 71 7.50 21.89 26.05
N ARG A 72 8.00 20.81 25.45
CA ARG A 72 8.45 19.60 26.15
C ARG A 72 9.76 19.10 25.54
N SER A 73 10.62 18.52 26.36
CA SER A 73 11.88 17.90 25.92
C SER A 73 12.15 16.64 26.72
N TRP A 74 12.58 15.59 26.04
CA TRP A 74 12.93 14.31 26.65
C TRP A 74 14.00 13.60 25.80
N ARG A 75 14.67 12.62 26.38
CA ARG A 75 15.56 11.73 25.64
C ARG A 75 14.75 10.62 24.99
N PHE A 76 15.05 10.31 23.73
CA PHE A 76 14.40 9.24 22.98
C PHE A 76 15.42 8.14 22.68
N ASP A 77 15.03 6.89 22.95
CA ASP A 77 15.77 5.69 22.54
C ASP A 77 15.09 5.10 21.29
N PRO A 78 15.70 5.23 20.10
CA PRO A 78 15.14 4.73 18.85
C PRO A 78 15.41 3.24 18.62
N THR A 79 15.80 2.48 19.65
CA THR A 79 15.99 1.03 19.53
C THR A 79 14.68 0.35 19.12
N ILE A 80 14.70 -0.27 17.94
CA ILE A 80 13.59 -1.07 17.41
C ILE A 80 13.88 -2.56 17.56
N SER A 81 12.82 -3.37 17.52
CA SER A 81 12.94 -4.83 17.38
C SER A 81 12.61 -5.21 15.95
N VAL A 82 13.46 -5.99 15.31
CA VAL A 82 13.26 -6.44 13.94
C VAL A 82 12.16 -7.51 13.91
N GLU A 83 11.08 -7.28 13.18
CA GLU A 83 9.92 -8.20 13.17
C GLU A 83 10.15 -9.48 12.36
N ARG A 84 11.00 -9.41 11.34
CA ARG A 84 11.27 -10.50 10.40
C ARG A 84 12.73 -10.55 10.01
N ASP A 85 13.21 -11.74 9.67
CA ASP A 85 14.57 -11.91 9.17
C ASP A 85 14.82 -10.96 7.98
N ILE A 86 15.89 -10.17 8.09
CA ILE A 86 16.39 -9.32 7.01
C ILE A 86 17.50 -10.09 6.33
N ALA A 87 17.30 -10.45 5.07
CA ALA A 87 18.28 -11.17 4.27
C ALA A 87 18.90 -10.28 3.18
N ASP A 88 20.10 -10.62 2.74
CA ASP A 88 20.71 -10.03 1.54
C ASP A 88 20.06 -10.57 0.25
N ASP A 89 20.53 -10.07 -0.89
CA ASP A 89 20.12 -10.50 -2.24
C ASP A 89 20.37 -12.00 -2.51
N LYS A 90 21.18 -12.67 -1.68
CA LYS A 90 21.54 -14.08 -1.78
C LYS A 90 20.80 -14.95 -0.76
N GLY A 91 19.87 -14.37 0.01
CA GLY A 91 19.08 -15.08 1.01
C GLY A 91 19.82 -15.38 2.32
N ARG A 92 20.99 -14.78 2.56
CA ARG A 92 21.70 -14.89 3.84
C ARG A 92 21.12 -13.90 4.83
N VAL A 93 20.68 -14.38 6.00
CA VAL A 93 20.14 -13.52 7.06
C VAL A 93 21.24 -12.60 7.60
N ILE A 94 21.04 -11.29 7.44
CA ILE A 94 21.89 -10.23 7.98
C ILE A 94 21.43 -9.84 9.38
N VAL A 95 20.12 -9.81 9.63
CA VAL A 95 19.54 -9.51 10.95
C VAL A 95 18.38 -10.45 11.20
N ALA A 96 18.47 -11.25 12.27
CA ALA A 96 17.40 -12.17 12.65
C ALA A 96 16.20 -11.42 13.26
N ALA A 97 15.01 -11.97 13.07
CA ALA A 97 13.80 -11.54 13.77
C ALA A 97 14.03 -11.55 15.29
N GLY A 98 13.46 -10.56 15.99
CA GLY A 98 13.64 -10.33 17.42
C GLY A 98 14.92 -9.57 17.80
N THR A 99 15.84 -9.35 16.85
CA THR A 99 17.06 -8.57 17.14
C THR A 99 16.69 -7.12 17.48
N ARG A 100 17.22 -6.62 18.60
CA ARG A 100 17.13 -5.20 18.96
C ARG A 100 18.25 -4.43 18.28
N VAL A 101 17.89 -3.43 17.49
CA VAL A 101 18.84 -2.59 16.77
C VAL A 101 18.53 -1.12 17.01
N ASN A 102 19.56 -0.33 17.29
CA ASN A 102 19.46 1.12 17.32
C ASN A 102 19.99 1.66 15.98
N PRO A 103 19.15 2.29 15.15
CA PRO A 103 19.59 2.85 13.87
C PRO A 103 20.73 3.87 14.00
N LEU A 104 20.80 4.57 15.14
CA LEU A 104 21.82 5.60 15.40
C LEU A 104 23.21 5.02 15.70
N ASP A 105 23.32 3.71 16.00
CA ASP A 105 24.63 3.06 16.18
C ASP A 105 25.36 2.90 14.85
N THR A 106 24.63 2.83 13.73
CA THR A 106 25.19 2.65 12.38
C THR A 106 25.19 3.95 11.58
N VAL A 107 24.12 4.74 11.69
CA VAL A 107 23.96 5.99 10.93
C VAL A 107 23.75 7.16 11.89
N PRO A 108 24.79 7.96 12.19
CA PRO A 108 24.63 9.13 13.04
C PRO A 108 23.81 10.20 12.34
N LEU A 109 22.88 10.83 13.07
CA LEU A 109 22.21 12.03 12.62
C LEU A 109 23.20 13.20 12.66
N ARG A 110 23.64 13.65 11.49
CA ARG A 110 24.63 14.74 11.36
C ARG A 110 24.03 16.13 11.57
N VAL A 111 22.71 16.25 11.43
CA VAL A 111 21.97 17.51 11.52
C VAL A 111 20.71 17.31 12.37
N PRO A 112 20.23 18.36 13.05
CA PRO A 112 18.94 18.30 13.73
C PRO A 112 17.82 18.07 12.71
N LEU A 113 16.91 17.15 13.01
CA LEU A 113 15.68 16.96 12.24
C LEU A 113 14.59 17.87 12.81
N VAL A 114 14.00 18.69 11.95
CA VAL A 114 12.94 19.63 12.30
C VAL A 114 11.67 19.20 11.59
N PHE A 115 10.61 18.95 12.35
CA PHE A 115 9.28 18.63 11.84
C PHE A 115 8.38 19.82 12.09
N LEU A 116 7.71 20.31 11.05
CA LEU A 116 6.83 21.47 11.09
C LEU A 116 5.64 21.27 10.17
N ASP A 117 4.55 21.98 10.43
CA ASP A 117 3.43 22.11 9.51
C ASP A 117 3.80 23.12 8.40
N GLY A 118 3.84 22.65 7.16
CA GLY A 118 4.18 23.47 6.00
C GLY A 118 3.09 24.46 5.59
N ASP A 119 1.87 24.34 6.12
CA ASP A 119 0.79 25.30 5.92
C ASP A 119 0.73 26.38 7.02
N ASP A 120 1.49 26.22 8.10
CA ASP A 120 1.53 27.16 9.22
C ASP A 120 2.64 28.21 9.02
N PRO A 121 2.30 29.48 8.69
CA PRO A 121 3.29 30.52 8.44
C PRO A 121 4.12 30.86 9.69
N GLU A 122 3.60 30.67 10.90
CA GLU A 122 4.34 30.96 12.13
C GLU A 122 5.44 29.91 12.37
N GLN A 123 5.14 28.64 12.12
CA GLN A 123 6.11 27.54 12.20
C GLN A 123 7.21 27.69 11.15
N LEU A 124 6.84 28.04 9.90
CA LEU A 124 7.81 28.32 8.84
C LEU A 124 8.74 29.48 9.19
N ALA A 125 8.17 30.57 9.71
CA ALA A 125 8.95 31.74 10.12
C ALA A 125 9.89 31.41 11.29
N TRP A 126 9.43 30.61 12.27
CA TRP A 126 10.27 30.13 13.36
C TRP A 126 11.42 29.25 12.86
N ALA A 127 11.13 28.25 12.00
CA ALA A 127 12.13 27.32 11.50
C ALA A 127 13.20 28.03 10.68
N THR A 128 12.78 28.94 9.78
CA THR A 128 13.70 29.76 8.98
C THR A 128 14.59 30.62 9.88
N ARG A 129 14.02 31.31 10.89
CA ARG A 129 14.85 32.12 11.82
C ARG A 129 15.85 31.29 12.61
N ARG A 130 15.51 30.05 12.98
CA ARG A 130 16.32 29.20 13.87
C ARG A 130 17.37 28.39 13.11
N TYR A 131 17.09 27.98 11.87
CA TYR A 131 17.87 26.97 11.15
C TYR A 131 18.32 27.39 9.73
N ALA A 132 18.00 28.59 9.22
CA ALA A 132 18.37 29.01 7.85
C ALA A 132 19.88 29.15 7.57
N SER A 133 20.75 28.98 8.58
CA SER A 133 22.21 29.14 8.48
C SER A 133 23.00 27.91 8.93
N THR A 134 22.36 26.73 8.99
CA THR A 134 23.02 25.42 9.17
C THR A 134 23.07 24.66 7.86
#